data_AF-A0A0L8HX09-F1
#
_entry.id   AF-A0A0L8HX09-F1
#
_cell.length_a   1.000
_cell.length_b   1.000
_cell.length_c   1.000
_cell.angle_alpha   90.00
_cell.angle_beta   90.00
_cell.angle_gamma   90.00
#
_symmetry.space_group_name_H-M   'P 1'
#
loop_
_entity.id
_entity.type
_entity.pdbx_description
1 polymer ?
#
loop_
_entity_poly.entity_id
_entity_poly.type
_entity_poly.pdbx_seq_one_letter_code
_entity_poly.pdbx_strand_id
1 'polypeptide(L)' 'IKECARKACGCYAKCYNTPGSYRCRCYSPGYRMYRGKCVDINECLKKPCPSDAKCYNYPGSYYCKCKRGYRYENNKCVGK' A
#
# COMPACT_ATOMS: atom_id res chain seq x y z
N ILE A 1 -25.86 5.26 16.27
CA ILE A 1 -26.03 4.85 14.86
C ILE A 1 -24.93 3.83 14.53
N LYS A 2 -25.17 2.85 13.64
CA LYS A 2 -24.16 1.87 13.18
C LYS A 2 -23.90 2.04 11.69
N GLU A 3 -23.33 3.18 11.31
CA GLU A 3 -23.12 3.61 9.93
C GLU A 3 -22.27 2.62 9.11
N CYS A 4 -21.33 1.93 9.76
CA CYS A 4 -20.51 0.90 9.10
C CYS A 4 -21.29 -0.33 8.60
N ALA A 5 -22.50 -0.59 9.11
CA ALA A 5 -23.35 -1.67 8.63
C ALA A 5 -23.90 -1.41 7.21
N ARG A 6 -23.85 -0.17 6.71
CA ARG A 6 -24.38 0.24 5.40
C ARG A 6 -23.30 0.35 4.31
N LYS A 7 -22.10 -0.23 4.51
CA LYS A 7 -20.95 -0.09 3.59
C LYS A 7 -20.64 1.39 3.27
N ALA A 8 -20.61 2.25 4.28
CA ALA A 8 -20.44 3.69 4.13
C ALA A 8 -19.06 4.14 3.58
N CYS A 9 -18.10 3.23 3.45
CA CYS A 9 -16.76 3.51 2.94
C CYS A 9 -16.54 2.83 1.57
N GLY A 10 -15.77 3.48 0.69
CA GLY A 10 -15.41 2.94 -0.62
C GLY A 10 -14.47 1.72 -0.58
N CYS A 11 -14.13 1.20 -1.76
CA CYS A 11 -13.19 0.09 -1.90
C CYS A 11 -11.85 0.40 -1.21
N TYR A 12 -11.21 -0.65 -0.70
CA TYR A 12 -9.94 -0.58 0.01
C TYR A 12 -9.95 0.28 1.31
N ALA A 13 -11.13 0.61 1.84
CA ALA A 13 -11.30 1.32 3.11
C ALA A 13 -12.03 0.48 4.18
N LYS A 14 -11.56 0.56 5.41
CA LYS A 14 -12.20 0.06 6.62
C LYS A 14 -13.00 1.17 7.29
N CYS A 15 -14.23 0.85 7.69
CA CYS A 15 -15.11 1.74 8.43
C CYS A 15 -14.95 1.54 9.93
N TYR A 16 -14.95 2.64 10.69
CA TYR A 16 -14.90 2.66 12.15
C TYR A 16 -16.06 3.54 12.65
N ASN A 17 -16.92 2.99 13.51
CA ASN A 17 -17.95 3.80 14.16
C ASN A 17 -17.29 4.69 15.22
N THR A 18 -17.80 5.90 15.38
CA THR A 18 -17.41 6.85 16.44
C THR A 18 -18.67 7.34 17.16
N PRO A 19 -18.60 7.83 18.40
CA PRO A 19 -19.78 8.42 19.06
C PRO A 19 -20.40 9.52 18.19
N GLY A 20 -21.63 9.29 17.72
CA GLY A 20 -22.37 10.21 16.86
C GLY A 20 -21.95 10.27 15.38
N SER A 21 -21.02 9.44 14.90
CA SER A 21 -20.57 9.45 13.49
C SER A 21 -19.80 8.18 13.08
N TYR A 22 -19.10 8.23 11.94
CA TYR A 22 -18.17 7.21 11.48
C TYR A 22 -16.94 7.80 10.79
N ARG A 23 -15.86 7.00 10.69
CA ARG A 23 -14.64 7.35 9.97
C ARG A 23 -14.22 6.22 9.04
N CYS A 24 -13.78 6.58 7.83
CA CYS A 24 -13.17 5.65 6.88
C CYS A 24 -11.65 5.78 6.92
N ARG A 25 -10.93 4.66 6.98
CA ARG A 25 -9.46 4.60 6.88
C ARG A 25 -9.08 3.53 5.88
N CYS A 26 -8.04 3.75 5.08
CA CYS A 26 -7.59 2.73 4.14
C CYS A 26 -7.09 1.47 4.85
N TYR A 27 -7.33 0.29 4.26
CA TYR A 27 -7.01 -1.01 4.89
C TYR A 27 -5.52 -1.20 5.13
N SER A 28 -4.68 -0.75 4.20
CA SER A 28 -3.23 -0.91 4.24
C SER A 28 -2.54 0.46 4.21
N PRO A 29 -1.37 0.60 4.86
CA PRO A 29 -0.54 1.80 4.73
C PRO A 29 -0.07 2.06 3.29
N GLY A 30 -0.15 1.07 2.38
CA GLY A 30 0.08 1.24 0.94
C GLY A 30 -1.06 1.95 0.20
N TYR A 31 -2.10 2.41 0.89
CA TYR A 31 -3.16 3.24 0.32
C TYR A 31 -3.29 4.56 1.07
N ARG A 32 -3.55 5.65 0.34
CA ARG A 32 -3.85 6.97 0.89
C ARG A 32 -5.28 7.38 0.58
N MET A 33 -5.87 8.16 1.48
CA MET A 33 -7.17 8.77 1.23
C MET A 33 -6.99 9.93 0.24
N TYR A 34 -7.68 9.87 -0.89
CA TYR A 34 -7.73 10.94 -1.87
C TYR A 34 -9.17 11.10 -2.37
N ARG A 35 -9.77 12.27 -2.14
CA ARG A 35 -11.16 12.58 -2.52
C ARG A 35 -12.18 11.52 -2.04
N GLY A 36 -12.05 11.07 -0.79
CA GLY A 36 -12.95 10.08 -0.19
C GLY A 36 -12.78 8.64 -0.68
N LYS A 37 -11.75 8.36 -1.48
CA LYS A 37 -11.39 7.02 -1.95
C LYS A 37 -9.99 6.65 -1.49
N CYS A 38 -9.78 5.36 -1.23
CA CYS A 38 -8.44 4.84 -1.01
C CYS A 38 -7.78 4.59 -2.36
N VAL A 39 -6.75 5.39 -2.64
CA VAL A 39 -5.93 5.25 -3.83
C VAL A 39 -4.60 4.65 -3.44
N ASP A 40 -4.09 3.80 -4.32
CA ASP A 40 -2.79 3.17 -4.17
C ASP A 40 -1.68 4.24 -4.01
N ILE A 41 -0.74 4.00 -3.12
CA ILE A 41 0.46 4.82 -2.96
C ILE A 41 1.52 4.17 -3.83
N ASN A 42 2.08 4.92 -4.78
CA ASN A 42 3.23 4.43 -5.51
C ASN A 42 4.50 4.54 -4.67
N GLU A 43 4.85 3.50 -3.92
CA GLU A 43 6.03 3.52 -3.05
C GLU A 43 7.33 3.58 -3.86
N CYS A 44 7.34 3.13 -5.12
CA CYS A 44 8.53 3.16 -5.99
C CYS A 44 9.05 4.58 -6.25
N LEU A 45 8.23 5.62 -6.11
CA LEU A 45 8.66 7.01 -6.22
C LEU A 45 9.68 7.40 -5.14
N LYS A 46 9.70 6.69 -4.00
CA LYS A 46 10.68 6.89 -2.92
C LYS A 46 11.96 6.06 -3.10
N LYS A 47 12.08 5.31 -4.20
CA LYS A 47 13.20 4.37 -4.46
C LYS A 47 13.47 3.43 -3.25
N PRO A 48 12.47 2.68 -2.77
CA PRO A 48 12.59 1.84 -1.58
C PRO A 48 13.42 0.56 -1.82
N CYS A 49 13.78 0.28 -3.07
CA CYS A 49 14.49 -0.92 -3.46
C CYS A 49 16.01 -0.72 -3.51
N PRO A 50 16.80 -1.80 -3.36
CA PRO A 50 18.25 -1.76 -3.57
C PRO A 50 18.62 -1.28 -4.99
N SER A 51 19.81 -0.68 -5.14
CA SER A 51 20.30 -0.13 -6.42
C SER A 51 20.31 -1.15 -7.59
N ASP A 52 20.47 -2.44 -7.28
CA ASP A 52 20.46 -3.54 -8.26
C ASP A 52 19.13 -4.29 -8.35
N ALA A 53 18.06 -3.64 -7.87
CA ALA A 53 16.69 -4.12 -8.03
C ALA A 53 15.85 -3.11 -8.83
N LYS A 54 14.89 -3.64 -9.57
CA LYS A 54 13.80 -2.87 -10.17
C LYS A 54 12.61 -2.89 -9.22
N CYS A 55 12.07 -1.72 -8.92
CA CYS A 55 10.84 -1.58 -8.14
C CYS A 55 9.62 -1.77 -9.03
N TYR A 56 8.64 -2.52 -8.53
CA TYR A 56 7.34 -2.73 -9.16
C TYR A 56 6.25 -2.34 -8.18
N ASN A 57 5.42 -1.39 -8.59
CA ASN A 57 4.27 -0.93 -7.81
C ASN A 57 3.12 -1.94 -7.93
N TYR A 58 2.46 -2.23 -6.82
CA TYR A 58 1.33 -3.16 -6.77
C TYR A 58 0.21 -2.59 -5.89
N PRO A 59 -1.08 -2.83 -6.17
CA PRO A 59 -2.14 -2.28 -5.32
C PRO A 59 -1.97 -2.62 -3.83
N GLY A 60 -1.62 -1.62 -3.01
CA GLY A 60 -1.41 -1.70 -1.57
C GLY A 60 -0.02 -2.10 -1.12
N SER A 61 0.95 -2.24 -2.05
CA SER A 61 2.33 -2.63 -1.74
C SER A 61 3.28 -2.38 -2.93
N TYR A 62 4.53 -2.79 -2.76
CA TYR A 62 5.50 -2.84 -3.84
C TYR A 62 6.37 -4.09 -3.67
N TYR A 63 7.01 -4.51 -4.75
CA TYR A 63 8.05 -5.53 -4.64
C TYR A 63 9.29 -5.13 -5.43
N CYS A 64 10.43 -5.54 -4.91
CA CYS A 64 11.73 -5.32 -5.53
C CYS A 64 12.17 -6.61 -6.21
N LYS A 65 12.50 -6.53 -7.50
CA LYS A 65 13.06 -7.67 -8.24
C LYS A 65 14.50 -7.36 -8.61
N CYS A 66 15.44 -8.16 -8.12
CA CYS A 66 16.84 -8.05 -8.51
C CYS A 66 17.01 -8.19 -10.02
N LYS A 67 17.98 -7.46 -10.58
CA LYS A 67 18.37 -7.59 -12.00
C LYS A 67 18.80 -9.04 -12.29
N ARG A 68 18.75 -9.43 -13.58
CA ARG A 68 19.18 -10.77 -14.00
C ARG A 68 20.62 -11.00 -13.55
N GLY A 69 20.89 -12.16 -12.93
CA GLY A 69 22.20 -12.50 -12.38
C GLY A 69 22.38 -12.17 -10.88
N TYR A 70 21.42 -11.49 -10.25
CA TYR A 70 21.45 -11.14 -8.83
C TYR A 70 20.35 -11.87 -8.04
N ARG A 71 20.63 -12.22 -6.79
CA ARG A 71 19.66 -12.80 -5.83
C ARG A 71 19.39 -11.83 -4.68
N TYR A 72 18.15 -11.84 -4.17
CA TYR A 72 17.78 -11.03 -3.01
C TYR A 72 18.25 -11.74 -1.73
N GLU A 73 19.20 -11.14 -1.02
CA GLU A 73 19.79 -11.67 0.20
C GLU A 73 20.06 -10.52 1.17
N ASN A 74 19.60 -10.63 2.43
CA ASN A 74 19.82 -9.63 3.48
C ASN A 74 19.51 -8.18 3.06
N ASN A 75 18.34 -7.94 2.45
CA ASN A 75 17.92 -6.63 1.92
C ASN A 75 18.84 -6.04 0.83
N LYS A 76 19.62 -6.87 0.14
CA LYS A 76 20.48 -6.46 -0.96
C LYS A 76 20.32 -7.42 -2.14
N CYS A 77 20.66 -6.94 -3.33
CA CYS A 77 20.82 -7.79 -4.50
C CYS A 77 22.29 -8.16 -4.60
N VAL A 78 22.60 -9.44 -4.43
CA VAL A 78 23.96 -9.97 -4.49
C VAL A 78 24.13 -10.70 -5.82
N GLY A 79 25.13 -10.32 -6.60
CA GLY A 79 25.48 -11.00 -7.85
C GLY A 79 25.87 -12.45 -7.55
N LYS A 80 25.50 -13.37 -8.44
CA LYS A 80 26.07 -14.72 -8.44
C LYS A 80 27.57 -14.68 -8.65
#